data_AF-A0A430QN01-F1
#
_entry.id   AF-A0A430QN01-F1
#
_cell.length_a   1.000
_cell.length_b   1.000
_cell.length_c   1.000
_cell.angle_alpha   90.00
_cell.angle_beta   90.00
_cell.angle_gamma   90.00
#
_symmetry.space_group_name_H-M   'P 1'
#
loop_
_entity.id
_entity.type
_entity.pdbx_description
1 polymer ?
#
loop_
_entity_poly.entity_id
_entity_poly.type
_entity_poly.pdbx_seq_one_letter_code
_entity_poly.pdbx_strand_id
1 'polypeptide(L)'
;ITNDSRYLDKIEKSIISRLVRLHRQLCYRFQSHLDLWMRFIHFCKIINRHLSVVRIWNNVLQIHGRTEPRLWIAAAAYHLHHGVRSKARENLRHFDRQKSDLVKARKRLLSEYMILDRHASEAQKKEINELMKELKENQASLDKAAKEMVRERRLTWDRAHLNAIREARHLITEGISLNPECDLLHLELAKLEINAFDFFRTRVLPRYENCGVDSANTSADINLNGCNKKKKLKTLEREAAENKKFVR
;
A
#
# COMPACT_ATOMS: atom_id res chain seq x y z
N ILE A 1 -28.47 10.56 -30.42
CA ILE A 1 -28.03 11.65 -29.50
C ILE A 1 -26.90 11.10 -28.65
N THR A 2 -25.65 11.36 -29.03
CA THR A 2 -24.48 10.98 -28.24
C THR A 2 -24.43 11.89 -27.00
N ASN A 3 -24.83 11.37 -25.83
CA ASN A 3 -24.62 12.05 -24.55
C ASN A 3 -23.12 12.32 -24.41
N ASP A 4 -22.70 13.55 -24.68
CA ASP A 4 -21.30 13.94 -24.58
C ASP A 4 -20.94 14.09 -23.11
N SER A 5 -20.59 12.95 -22.50
CA SER A 5 -20.16 12.79 -21.11
C SER A 5 -19.09 13.81 -20.69
N ARG A 6 -18.36 14.40 -21.64
CA ARG A 6 -17.37 15.45 -21.35
C ARG A 6 -17.99 16.74 -20.79
N TYR A 7 -19.21 17.10 -21.19
CA TYR A 7 -19.87 18.30 -20.68
C TYR A 7 -20.46 18.09 -19.28
N LEU A 8 -21.03 16.91 -19.02
CA LEU A 8 -21.45 16.47 -17.69
C LEU A 8 -20.26 16.50 -16.72
N ASP A 9 -19.12 15.94 -17.12
CA ASP A 9 -17.86 15.98 -16.38
C ASP A 9 -17.40 17.40 -16.01
N LYS A 10 -17.56 18.37 -16.93
CA LYS A 10 -17.18 19.77 -16.70
C LYS A 10 -18.10 20.45 -15.71
N ILE A 11 -19.41 20.24 -15.84
CA ILE A 11 -20.42 20.77 -14.93
C ILE A 11 -20.21 20.21 -13.53
N GLU A 12 -20.02 18.90 -13.40
CA GLU A 12 -19.71 18.24 -12.13
C GLU A 12 -18.43 18.78 -11.48
N LYS A 13 -17.35 18.94 -12.26
CA LYS A 13 -16.08 19.52 -11.78
C LYS A 13 -16.27 20.95 -11.28
N SER A 14 -17.08 21.75 -11.96
CA SER A 14 -17.39 23.13 -11.55
C SER A 14 -18.17 23.18 -10.24
N ILE A 15 -19.22 22.36 -10.13
CA ILE A 15 -20.04 22.24 -8.91
C ILE A 15 -19.17 21.78 -7.73
N ILE A 16 -18.38 20.72 -7.89
CA ILE A 16 -17.46 20.23 -6.84
C ILE A 16 -16.48 21.34 -6.43
N SER A 17 -15.92 22.08 -7.39
CA SER A 17 -14.98 23.16 -7.09
C SER A 17 -15.62 24.29 -6.28
N ARG A 18 -16.86 24.67 -6.61
CA ARG A 18 -17.63 25.65 -5.83
C ARG A 18 -17.95 25.14 -4.43
N LEU A 19 -18.38 23.87 -4.29
CA LEU A 19 -18.64 23.25 -2.99
C LEU A 19 -17.38 23.18 -2.11
N VAL A 20 -16.22 22.83 -2.67
CA VAL A 20 -14.94 22.86 -1.94
C VAL A 20 -14.62 24.28 -1.45
N ARG A 21 -14.85 25.29 -2.28
CA ARG A 21 -14.60 26.70 -1.91
C ARG A 21 -15.51 27.13 -0.75
N LEU A 22 -16.80 26.79 -0.82
CA LEU A 22 -17.77 27.11 0.25
C LEU A 22 -17.39 26.43 1.57
N HIS A 23 -17.06 25.14 1.55
CA HIS A 23 -16.61 24.44 2.76
C HIS A 23 -15.38 25.10 3.38
N ARG A 24 -14.38 25.47 2.56
CA ARG A 24 -13.21 26.19 3.06
C ARG A 24 -13.60 27.51 3.71
N GLN A 25 -14.41 28.32 3.05
CA GLN A 25 -14.86 29.62 3.60
C GLN A 25 -15.57 29.45 4.94
N LEU A 26 -16.46 28.46 5.05
CA LEU A 26 -17.16 28.14 6.30
C LEU A 26 -16.19 27.72 7.40
N CYS A 27 -15.26 26.80 7.13
CA CYS A 27 -14.28 26.34 8.12
C CYS A 27 -13.35 27.48 8.58
N TYR A 28 -12.94 28.38 7.68
CA TYR A 28 -12.11 29.53 8.05
C TYR A 28 -12.87 30.59 8.84
N ARG A 29 -14.16 30.81 8.54
CA ARG A 29 -14.99 31.81 9.22
C ARG A 29 -15.47 31.34 10.60
N PHE A 30 -15.68 30.04 10.75
CA PHE A 30 -16.26 29.37 11.92
C PHE A 30 -15.31 28.27 12.43
N GLN A 31 -14.08 28.64 12.74
CA GLN A 31 -13.02 27.69 13.10
C GLN A 31 -13.34 26.84 14.33
N SER A 32 -14.09 27.39 15.29
CA SER A 32 -14.51 26.70 16.51
C SER A 32 -15.54 25.58 16.27
N HIS A 33 -16.20 25.56 15.12
CA HIS A 33 -17.28 24.62 14.82
C HIS A 33 -16.74 23.33 14.21
N LEU A 34 -16.42 22.35 15.07
CA LEU A 34 -15.87 21.04 14.69
C LEU A 34 -16.75 20.29 13.69
N ASP A 35 -18.07 20.45 13.77
CA ASP A 35 -19.04 19.80 12.89
C ASP A 35 -18.87 20.20 11.41
N LEU A 36 -18.52 21.46 11.14
CA LEU A 36 -18.24 21.96 9.78
C LEU A 36 -17.00 21.28 9.19
N TRP A 37 -15.95 21.13 10.02
CA TRP A 37 -14.74 20.43 9.63
C TRP A 37 -15.01 18.95 9.33
N MET A 38 -15.79 18.27 10.19
CA MET A 38 -16.15 16.87 9.98
C MET A 38 -16.98 16.67 8.71
N ARG A 39 -17.93 17.55 8.43
CA ARG A 39 -18.70 17.55 7.16
C ARG A 39 -17.77 17.73 5.97
N PHE A 40 -16.78 18.62 6.06
CA PHE A 40 -15.83 18.84 4.96
C PHE A 40 -14.92 17.62 4.74
N ILE A 41 -14.42 17.00 5.81
CA ILE A 41 -13.66 15.75 5.74
C ILE A 41 -14.50 14.67 5.06
N HIS A 42 -15.77 14.50 5.48
CA HIS A 42 -16.68 13.52 4.91
C HIS A 42 -16.92 13.77 3.41
N PHE A 43 -17.19 15.02 3.02
CA PHE A 43 -17.32 15.41 1.63
C PHE A 43 -16.06 15.07 0.82
N CYS A 44 -14.88 15.41 1.33
CA CYS A 44 -13.61 15.09 0.67
C CYS A 44 -13.34 13.59 0.54
N LYS A 45 -13.84 12.76 1.48
CA LYS A 45 -13.79 11.29 1.40
C LYS A 45 -14.69 10.77 0.27
N ILE A 46 -15.91 11.29 0.12
CA ILE A 46 -16.84 10.88 -0.95
C ILE A 46 -16.23 11.13 -2.34
N ILE A 47 -15.64 12.31 -2.54
CA ILE A 47 -15.01 12.68 -3.83
C ILE A 47 -13.60 12.09 -4.02
N ASN A 48 -13.16 11.18 -3.13
CA ASN A 48 -11.84 10.53 -3.15
C ASN A 48 -10.62 11.49 -3.19
N ARG A 49 -10.75 12.70 -2.64
CA ARG A 49 -9.65 13.69 -2.56
C ARG A 49 -8.83 13.52 -1.28
N HIS A 50 -8.11 12.41 -1.20
CA HIS A 50 -7.36 12.01 0.00
C HIS A 50 -6.36 13.06 0.51
N LEU A 51 -5.60 13.74 -0.36
CA LEU A 51 -4.67 14.80 0.04
C LEU A 51 -5.37 15.99 0.70
N SER A 52 -6.60 16.29 0.26
CA SER A 52 -7.41 17.33 0.91
C SER A 52 -7.82 16.89 2.29
N VAL A 53 -8.24 15.63 2.47
CA VAL A 53 -8.60 15.10 3.80
C VAL A 53 -7.42 15.17 4.77
N VAL A 54 -6.21 14.78 4.35
CA VAL A 54 -5.00 14.88 5.20
C VAL A 54 -4.74 16.32 5.64
N ARG A 55 -4.81 17.28 4.70
CA ARG A 55 -4.63 18.71 5.02
C ARG A 55 -5.71 19.23 5.98
N ILE A 56 -6.96 18.80 5.79
CA ILE A 56 -8.05 19.21 6.67
C ILE A 56 -7.85 18.63 8.08
N TRP A 57 -7.43 17.37 8.20
CA TRP A 57 -7.07 16.78 9.49
C TRP A 57 -5.99 17.57 10.21
N ASN A 58 -4.89 17.94 9.53
CA ASN A 58 -3.85 18.76 10.14
C ASN A 58 -4.39 20.09 10.70
N ASN A 59 -5.26 20.77 9.96
CA ASN A 59 -5.90 21.99 10.43
C ASN A 59 -6.82 21.74 11.64
N VAL A 60 -7.61 20.66 11.60
CA VAL A 60 -8.51 20.28 12.69
C VAL A 60 -7.73 19.98 13.97
N LEU A 61 -6.62 19.25 13.87
CA LEU A 61 -5.77 18.92 15.00
C LEU A 61 -5.05 20.15 15.57
N GLN A 62 -4.65 21.10 14.72
CA GLN A 62 -4.09 22.38 15.19
C GLN A 62 -5.09 23.21 16.00
N ILE A 63 -6.37 23.23 15.58
CA ILE A 63 -7.40 24.06 16.22
C ILE A 63 -8.02 23.37 17.44
N HIS A 64 -8.33 22.07 17.33
CA HIS A 64 -9.12 21.32 18.31
C HIS A 64 -8.36 20.18 19.00
N GLY A 65 -7.11 19.91 18.63
CA GLY A 65 -6.36 18.75 19.12
C GLY A 65 -6.02 18.79 20.62
N ARG A 66 -6.05 19.97 21.26
CA ARG A 66 -5.90 20.09 22.72
C ARG A 66 -7.20 19.87 23.49
N THR A 67 -8.34 20.14 22.87
CA THR A 67 -9.65 20.03 23.56
C THR A 67 -10.26 18.66 23.35
N GLU A 68 -10.01 18.03 22.19
CA GLU A 68 -10.67 16.80 21.78
C GLU A 68 -9.63 15.73 21.38
N PRO A 69 -9.10 14.97 22.34
CA PRO A 69 -8.11 13.92 22.09
C PRO A 69 -8.57 12.86 21.07
N ARG A 70 -9.88 12.62 20.99
CA ARG A 70 -10.51 11.68 20.03
C ARG A 70 -10.20 12.00 18.57
N LEU A 71 -9.90 13.26 18.26
CA LEU A 71 -9.57 13.69 16.90
C LEU A 71 -8.23 13.11 16.42
N TRP A 72 -7.24 12.96 17.32
CA TRP A 72 -5.96 12.33 17.00
C TRP A 72 -6.15 10.87 16.59
N ILE A 73 -7.02 10.16 17.32
CA ILE A 73 -7.38 8.77 17.03
C ILE A 73 -8.09 8.68 15.67
N ALA A 74 -9.05 9.57 15.41
CA ALA A 74 -9.79 9.59 14.15
C ALA A 74 -8.88 9.90 12.94
N ALA A 75 -7.93 10.82 13.11
CA ALA A 75 -6.91 11.13 12.10
C ALA A 75 -5.99 9.93 11.87
N ALA A 76 -5.45 9.31 12.93
CA ALA A 76 -4.61 8.12 12.83
C ALA A 76 -5.33 6.96 12.13
N ALA A 77 -6.60 6.70 12.49
CA ALA A 77 -7.44 5.69 11.84
C ALA A 77 -7.66 5.99 10.35
N TYR A 78 -7.82 7.26 9.97
CA TYR A 78 -7.91 7.64 8.57
C TYR A 78 -6.65 7.26 7.78
N HIS A 79 -5.45 7.50 8.33
CA HIS A 79 -4.19 7.12 7.69
C HIS A 79 -4.09 5.60 7.51
N LEU A 80 -4.44 4.81 8.53
CA LEU A 80 -4.39 3.33 8.50
C LEU A 80 -5.36 2.71 7.48
N HIS A 81 -6.58 3.22 7.36
CA HIS A 81 -7.60 2.59 6.53
C HIS A 81 -7.72 3.19 5.13
N HIS A 82 -7.78 4.51 5.04
CA HIS A 82 -8.04 5.22 3.79
C HIS A 82 -6.75 5.76 3.15
N GLY A 83 -5.82 6.27 3.97
CA GLY A 83 -4.52 6.77 3.53
C GLY A 83 -3.69 5.71 2.81
N VAL A 84 -3.54 4.52 3.41
CA VAL A 84 -2.85 3.37 2.80
C VAL A 84 -3.40 3.05 1.42
N ARG A 85 -4.72 2.87 1.32
CA ARG A 85 -5.37 2.47 0.08
C ARG A 85 -5.18 3.52 -1.01
N SER A 86 -5.28 4.80 -0.65
CA SER A 86 -5.10 5.87 -1.63
C SER A 86 -3.67 5.93 -2.15
N LYS A 87 -2.68 5.86 -1.26
CA LYS A 87 -1.26 5.92 -1.65
C LYS A 87 -0.81 4.69 -2.43
N ALA A 88 -1.25 3.49 -2.00
CA ALA A 88 -1.00 2.27 -2.74
C ALA A 88 -1.64 2.33 -4.13
N ARG A 89 -2.92 2.74 -4.22
CA ARG A 89 -3.60 2.86 -5.52
C ARG A 89 -2.92 3.86 -6.44
N GLU A 90 -2.49 5.02 -5.94
CA GLU A 90 -1.74 6.01 -6.73
C GLU A 90 -0.51 5.38 -7.39
N ASN A 91 0.33 4.70 -6.61
CA ASN A 91 1.53 4.04 -7.11
C ASN A 91 1.20 2.88 -8.07
N LEU A 92 0.06 2.20 -7.85
CA LEU A 92 -0.34 1.04 -8.65
C LEU A 92 -1.08 1.38 -9.96
N ARG A 93 -1.59 2.61 -10.14
CA ARG A 93 -2.37 2.98 -11.34
C ARG A 93 -1.59 2.75 -12.63
N HIS A 94 -0.29 3.03 -12.59
CA HIS A 94 0.59 2.83 -13.73
C HIS A 94 0.62 1.35 -14.14
N PHE A 95 0.76 0.45 -13.17
CA PHE A 95 0.77 -1.00 -13.43
C PHE A 95 -0.57 -1.51 -13.93
N ASP A 96 -1.69 -1.00 -13.41
CA ASP A 96 -3.02 -1.40 -13.89
C ASP A 96 -3.27 -0.93 -15.33
N ARG A 97 -2.77 0.25 -15.70
CA ARG A 97 -2.79 0.73 -17.11
C ARG A 97 -1.96 -0.16 -18.01
N GLN A 98 -0.70 -0.39 -17.66
CA GLN A 98 0.20 -1.28 -18.43
C GLN A 98 -0.42 -2.66 -18.63
N LYS A 99 -1.00 -3.25 -17.57
CA LYS A 99 -1.71 -4.53 -17.66
C LYS A 99 -2.89 -4.47 -18.63
N SER A 100 -3.71 -3.42 -18.55
CA SER A 100 -4.86 -3.23 -19.45
C SER A 100 -4.42 -3.12 -20.91
N ASP A 101 -3.36 -2.35 -21.17
CA ASP A 101 -2.84 -2.13 -22.52
C ASP A 101 -2.24 -3.42 -23.10
N LEU A 102 -1.51 -4.19 -22.29
CA LEU A 102 -1.01 -5.51 -22.69
C LEU A 102 -2.14 -6.50 -23.00
N VAL A 103 -3.21 -6.52 -22.20
CA VAL A 103 -4.38 -7.36 -22.46
C VAL A 103 -5.06 -6.98 -23.79
N LYS A 104 -5.15 -5.69 -24.09
CA LYS A 104 -5.69 -5.21 -25.38
C LYS A 104 -4.78 -5.61 -26.54
N ALA A 105 -3.47 -5.43 -26.41
CA ALA A 105 -2.50 -5.81 -27.43
C ALA A 105 -2.55 -7.32 -27.71
N ARG A 106 -2.58 -8.16 -26.67
CA ARG A 106 -2.71 -9.61 -26.81
C ARG A 106 -3.97 -10.03 -27.57
N LYS A 107 -5.11 -9.41 -27.29
CA LYS A 107 -6.36 -9.69 -28.01
C LYS A 107 -6.25 -9.34 -29.50
N ARG A 108 -5.63 -8.20 -29.83
CA ARG A 108 -5.38 -7.79 -31.23
C ARG A 108 -4.46 -8.76 -31.96
N LEU A 109 -3.33 -9.10 -31.34
CA LEU A 109 -2.38 -10.06 -31.90
C LEU A 109 -3.02 -11.44 -32.12
N LEU A 110 -3.85 -11.90 -31.18
CA LEU A 110 -4.57 -13.17 -31.34
C LEU A 110 -5.54 -13.13 -32.54
N SER A 111 -6.27 -12.03 -32.74
CA SER A 111 -7.14 -11.90 -33.91
C SER A 111 -6.36 -11.84 -35.22
N GLU A 112 -5.23 -11.15 -35.26
CA GLU A 112 -4.34 -11.08 -36.44
C GLU A 112 -3.76 -12.47 -36.76
N TYR A 113 -3.31 -13.20 -35.75
CA TYR A 113 -2.83 -14.57 -35.89
C TYR A 113 -3.90 -15.50 -36.47
N MET A 114 -5.14 -15.45 -35.96
CA MET A 114 -6.24 -16.29 -36.47
C MET A 114 -6.60 -15.98 -37.94
N ILE A 115 -6.38 -14.74 -38.40
CA ILE A 115 -6.56 -14.36 -39.80
C ILE A 115 -5.42 -14.92 -40.65
N LEU A 116 -4.17 -14.74 -40.21
CA LEU A 116 -2.99 -15.23 -40.92
C LEU A 116 -2.99 -16.75 -41.08
N ASP A 117 -3.31 -17.49 -40.01
CA ASP A 117 -3.35 -18.96 -40.02
C ASP A 117 -4.38 -19.50 -41.03
N ARG A 118 -5.53 -18.83 -41.17
CA ARG A 118 -6.59 -19.20 -42.13
C ARG A 118 -6.14 -19.07 -43.59
N HIS A 119 -5.21 -18.16 -43.89
CA HIS A 119 -4.79 -17.83 -45.24
C HIS A 119 -3.36 -18.30 -45.58
N ALA A 120 -2.71 -19.05 -44.68
CA ALA A 120 -1.31 -19.45 -44.84
C ALA A 120 -1.12 -20.68 -45.74
N SER A 121 -0.15 -20.59 -46.66
CA SER A 121 0.38 -21.71 -47.48
C SER A 121 1.26 -22.66 -46.64
N GLU A 122 1.50 -23.90 -47.11
CA GLU A 122 2.31 -24.89 -46.37
C GLU A 122 3.74 -24.43 -46.04
N ALA A 123 4.37 -23.64 -46.91
CA ALA A 123 5.69 -23.06 -46.64
C ALA A 123 5.63 -22.03 -45.49
N GLN A 124 4.57 -21.20 -45.46
CA GLN A 124 4.34 -20.20 -44.41
C GLN A 124 4.01 -20.87 -43.06
N LYS A 125 3.36 -22.04 -43.08
CA LYS A 125 3.11 -22.83 -41.85
C LYS A 125 4.40 -23.32 -41.18
N LYS A 126 5.46 -23.62 -41.95
CA LYS A 126 6.77 -23.98 -41.39
C LYS A 126 7.45 -22.78 -40.71
N GLU A 127 7.40 -21.61 -41.33
CA GLU A 127 7.91 -20.36 -40.75
C GLU A 127 7.13 -19.94 -39.49
N ILE A 128 5.80 -20.11 -39.49
CA ILE A 128 4.94 -19.90 -38.30
C ILE A 128 5.34 -20.83 -37.16
N ASN A 129 5.71 -22.08 -37.43
CA ASN A 129 6.14 -23.03 -36.41
C ASN A 129 7.49 -22.64 -35.77
N GLU A 130 8.43 -22.13 -36.56
CA GLU A 130 9.72 -21.61 -36.08
C GLU A 130 9.48 -20.40 -35.15
N LEU A 131 8.65 -19.44 -35.58
CA LEU A 131 8.26 -18.27 -34.78
C LEU A 131 7.49 -18.66 -33.50
N MET A 132 6.67 -19.71 -33.53
CA MET A 132 6.01 -20.23 -32.32
C MET A 132 7.00 -20.79 -31.30
N LYS A 133 8.15 -21.33 -31.75
CA LYS A 133 9.20 -21.82 -30.84
C LYS A 133 9.89 -20.65 -30.14
N GLU A 134 10.24 -19.59 -30.87
CA GLU A 134 10.75 -18.33 -30.31
C GLU A 134 9.74 -17.69 -29.33
N LEU A 135 8.44 -17.77 -29.66
CA LEU A 135 7.37 -17.26 -28.80
C LEU A 135 7.29 -18.01 -27.45
N LYS A 136 7.56 -19.33 -27.42
CA LYS A 136 7.60 -20.11 -26.18
C LYS A 136 8.74 -19.69 -25.26
N GLU A 137 9.91 -19.37 -25.82
CA GLU A 137 11.07 -18.89 -25.05
C GLU A 137 10.78 -17.49 -24.47
N ASN A 138 10.17 -16.61 -25.28
CA ASN A 138 9.70 -15.31 -24.82
C ASN A 138 8.60 -15.40 -23.75
N GLN A 139 7.75 -16.42 -23.79
CA GLN A 139 6.72 -16.66 -22.79
C GLN A 139 7.32 -16.94 -21.40
N ALA A 140 8.43 -17.67 -21.31
CA ALA A 140 9.12 -17.92 -20.04
C ALA A 140 9.70 -16.63 -19.44
N SER A 141 10.24 -15.75 -20.28
CA SER A 141 10.69 -14.40 -19.87
C SER A 141 9.53 -13.54 -19.36
N LEU A 142 8.40 -13.58 -20.07
CA LEU A 142 7.17 -12.89 -19.65
C LEU A 142 6.61 -13.43 -18.33
N ASP A 143 6.65 -14.75 -18.11
CA ASP A 143 6.20 -15.37 -16.86
C ASP A 143 7.10 -14.98 -15.69
N LYS A 144 8.41 -14.87 -15.92
CA LYS A 144 9.37 -14.33 -14.92
C LYS A 144 9.06 -12.87 -14.61
N ALA A 145 8.85 -12.04 -15.64
CA ALA A 145 8.47 -10.64 -15.46
C ALA A 145 7.12 -10.51 -14.71
N ALA A 146 6.13 -11.36 -15.02
CA ALA A 146 4.83 -11.37 -14.33
C ALA A 146 4.96 -11.70 -12.84
N LYS A 147 5.81 -12.67 -12.47
CA LYS A 147 6.11 -12.99 -11.07
C LYS A 147 6.76 -11.81 -10.36
N GLU A 148 7.72 -11.15 -10.99
CA GLU A 148 8.38 -9.96 -10.44
C GLU A 148 7.39 -8.80 -10.26
N MET A 149 6.47 -8.62 -11.21
CA MET A 149 5.41 -7.60 -11.11
C MET A 149 4.44 -7.86 -9.95
N VAL A 150 4.11 -9.12 -9.66
CA VAL A 150 3.30 -9.48 -8.49
C VAL A 150 4.05 -9.16 -7.19
N ARG A 151 5.36 -9.42 -7.16
CA ARG A 151 6.24 -9.08 -6.03
C ARG A 151 6.29 -7.57 -5.79
N GLU A 152 6.53 -6.77 -6.84
CA GLU A 152 6.57 -5.30 -6.76
C GLU A 152 5.23 -4.70 -6.32
N ARG A 153 4.11 -5.24 -6.81
CA ARG A 153 2.78 -4.83 -6.35
C ARG A 153 2.62 -5.07 -4.85
N ARG A 154 3.06 -6.24 -4.35
CA ARG A 154 3.02 -6.57 -2.91
C ARG A 154 3.89 -5.60 -2.11
N LEU A 155 5.12 -5.37 -2.52
CA LEU A 155 6.06 -4.43 -1.89
C LEU A 155 5.48 -3.01 -1.83
N THR A 156 4.82 -2.57 -2.90
CA THR A 156 4.17 -1.26 -2.94
C THR A 156 3.08 -1.12 -1.88
N TRP A 157 2.25 -2.16 -1.70
CA TRP A 157 1.26 -2.21 -0.62
C TRP A 157 1.90 -2.22 0.76
N ASP A 158 2.96 -3.00 0.94
CA ASP A 158 3.65 -3.08 2.23
C ASP A 158 4.28 -1.74 2.61
N ARG A 159 4.95 -1.06 1.67
CA ARG A 159 5.51 0.29 1.86
C ARG A 159 4.42 1.30 2.24
N ALA A 160 3.28 1.26 1.55
CA ALA A 160 2.15 2.15 1.88
C ALA A 160 1.60 1.87 3.28
N HIS A 161 1.52 0.60 3.70
CA HIS A 161 1.05 0.22 5.02
C HIS A 161 2.03 0.65 6.13
N LEU A 162 3.33 0.44 5.92
CA LEU A 162 4.38 0.89 6.85
C LEU A 162 4.36 2.40 7.04
N ASN A 163 4.21 3.17 5.96
CA ASN A 163 4.10 4.63 6.06
C ASN A 163 2.87 5.03 6.87
N ALA A 164 1.71 4.38 6.66
CA ALA A 164 0.53 4.71 7.46
C ALA A 164 0.66 4.34 8.94
N ILE A 165 1.34 3.23 9.28
CA ILE A 165 1.66 2.91 10.68
C ILE A 165 2.53 4.02 11.29
N ARG A 166 3.54 4.50 10.55
CA ARG A 166 4.41 5.60 11.02
C ARG A 166 3.63 6.90 11.24
N GLU A 167 2.80 7.29 10.28
CA GLU A 167 1.97 8.49 10.40
C GLU A 167 0.96 8.37 11.55
N ALA A 168 0.29 7.22 11.68
CA ALA A 168 -0.65 6.97 12.76
C ALA A 168 0.04 7.03 14.13
N ARG A 169 1.24 6.44 14.25
CA ARG A 169 2.04 6.50 15.48
C ARG A 169 2.40 7.94 15.81
N HIS A 170 2.92 8.68 14.83
CA HIS A 170 3.30 10.07 15.01
C HIS A 170 2.13 10.91 15.53
N LEU A 171 0.96 10.80 14.90
CA LEU A 171 -0.26 11.50 15.33
C LEU A 171 -0.69 11.12 16.75
N ILE A 172 -0.65 9.84 17.11
CA ILE A 172 -1.05 9.42 18.46
C ILE A 172 -0.03 9.92 19.49
N THR A 173 1.27 9.82 19.22
CA THR A 173 2.31 10.33 20.12
C THR A 173 2.23 11.85 20.30
N GLU A 174 1.96 12.60 19.23
CA GLU A 174 1.71 14.05 19.31
C GLU A 174 0.43 14.36 20.09
N GLY A 175 -0.62 13.56 19.90
CA GLY A 175 -1.84 13.65 20.70
C GLY A 175 -1.59 13.43 22.20
N ILE A 176 -0.76 12.45 22.54
CA ILE A 176 -0.37 12.12 23.93
C ILE A 176 0.45 13.26 24.53
N SER A 177 1.39 13.85 23.79
CA SER A 177 2.22 14.95 24.32
C SER A 177 1.38 16.18 24.66
N LEU A 178 0.27 16.39 23.96
CA LEU A 178 -0.70 17.46 24.24
C LEU A 178 -1.74 17.07 25.30
N ASN A 179 -2.03 15.78 25.46
CA ASN A 179 -3.08 15.26 26.34
C ASN A 179 -2.59 14.00 27.10
N PRO A 180 -1.63 14.16 28.03
CA PRO A 180 -0.97 13.01 28.68
C PRO A 180 -1.91 12.20 29.57
N GLU A 181 -2.94 12.84 30.15
CA GLU A 181 -3.92 12.17 31.02
C GLU A 181 -4.98 11.35 30.25
N CYS A 182 -4.93 11.35 28.92
CA CYS A 182 -5.93 10.64 28.12
C CYS A 182 -5.53 9.16 27.93
N ASP A 183 -6.08 8.27 28.76
CA ASP A 183 -5.89 6.82 28.66
C ASP A 183 -6.27 6.26 27.28
N LEU A 184 -7.27 6.85 26.64
CA LEU A 184 -7.75 6.40 25.33
C LEU A 184 -6.65 6.49 24.27
N LEU A 185 -5.81 7.53 24.30
CA LEU A 185 -4.70 7.67 23.36
C LEU A 185 -3.61 6.62 23.60
N HIS A 186 -3.33 6.31 24.85
CA HIS A 186 -2.37 5.27 25.23
C HIS A 186 -2.85 3.87 24.78
N LEU A 187 -4.13 3.58 24.97
CA LEU A 187 -4.74 2.33 24.50
C LEU A 187 -4.68 2.21 22.98
N GLU A 188 -4.96 3.30 22.25
CA GLU A 188 -4.88 3.28 20.79
C GLU A 188 -3.44 3.16 20.28
N LEU A 189 -2.45 3.74 20.98
CA LEU A 189 -1.04 3.50 20.69
C LEU A 189 -0.67 2.03 20.88
N ALA A 190 -1.09 1.41 21.99
CA ALA A 190 -0.84 -0.01 22.25
C ALA A 190 -1.45 -0.91 21.16
N LYS A 191 -2.70 -0.65 20.76
CA LYS A 191 -3.35 -1.36 19.65
C LYS A 191 -2.59 -1.18 18.34
N LEU A 192 -2.10 0.03 18.06
CA LEU A 192 -1.30 0.30 16.87
C LEU A 192 0.01 -0.51 16.88
N GLU A 193 0.71 -0.59 18.02
CA GLU A 193 1.94 -1.37 18.13
C GLU A 193 1.71 -2.87 17.95
N ILE A 194 0.62 -3.41 18.49
CA ILE A 194 0.22 -4.81 18.26
C ILE A 194 -0.02 -5.05 16.77
N ASN A 195 -0.79 -4.16 16.11
CA ASN A 195 -1.05 -4.26 14.68
C ASN A 195 0.25 -4.15 13.85
N ALA A 196 1.17 -3.27 14.25
CA ALA A 196 2.46 -3.12 13.60
C ALA A 196 3.28 -4.41 13.76
N PHE A 197 3.36 -4.95 14.97
CA PHE A 197 4.05 -6.20 15.26
C PHE A 197 3.50 -7.36 14.43
N ASP A 198 2.17 -7.52 14.36
CA ASP A 198 1.54 -8.54 13.54
C ASP A 198 1.84 -8.36 12.06
N PHE A 199 1.83 -7.12 11.56
CA PHE A 199 2.24 -6.83 10.19
C PHE A 199 3.71 -7.25 9.94
N PHE A 200 4.64 -6.89 10.83
CA PHE A 200 6.05 -7.27 10.69
C PHE A 200 6.23 -8.79 10.73
N ARG A 201 5.57 -9.45 11.68
CA ARG A 201 5.62 -10.91 11.85
C ARG A 201 5.11 -11.65 10.63
N THR A 202 3.96 -11.23 10.08
CA THR A 202 3.32 -11.94 8.98
C THR A 202 3.86 -11.57 7.61
N ARG A 203 4.33 -10.32 7.42
CA ARG A 203 4.65 -9.79 6.09
C ARG A 203 6.14 -9.57 5.87
N VAL A 204 6.92 -9.28 6.91
CA VAL A 204 8.32 -8.86 6.79
C VAL A 204 9.28 -9.98 7.20
N LEU A 205 9.07 -10.61 8.37
CA LEU A 205 9.95 -11.67 8.88
C LEU A 205 10.14 -12.84 7.89
N PRO A 206 9.09 -13.39 7.24
CA PRO A 206 9.28 -14.52 6.32
C PRO A 206 10.19 -14.21 5.13
N ARG A 207 10.35 -12.92 4.76
CA ARG A 207 11.26 -12.54 3.68
C ARG A 207 12.71 -12.66 4.10
N TYR A 208 13.02 -12.30 5.34
CA TYR A 208 14.38 -12.41 5.88
C TYR A 208 14.78 -13.86 6.11
N GLU A 209 13.84 -14.69 6.60
CA GLU A 209 14.08 -16.12 6.79
C GLU A 209 14.33 -16.82 5.45
N ASN A 210 13.54 -16.52 4.42
CA ASN A 210 13.75 -17.08 3.07
C ASN A 210 15.05 -16.58 2.42
N CYS A 211 15.46 -15.32 2.65
CA CYS A 211 16.75 -14.82 2.16
C CYS A 211 17.96 -15.55 2.77
N GLY A 212 17.86 -16.05 4.00
CA GLY A 212 18.90 -16.87 4.63
C GLY A 212 19.04 -18.28 4.03
N VAL A 213 17.96 -18.81 3.47
CA VAL A 213 17.96 -20.11 2.76
C VAL A 213 18.52 -19.96 1.35
N ASP A 214 18.20 -18.86 0.67
CA ASP A 214 18.74 -18.57 -0.66
C ASP A 214 20.24 -18.22 -0.61
N SER A 215 20.74 -17.56 0.44
CA SER A 215 22.17 -17.26 0.58
C SER A 215 23.02 -18.49 0.97
N ALA A 216 22.43 -19.46 1.67
CA ALA A 216 23.12 -20.71 2.03
C ALA A 216 23.38 -21.61 0.80
N ASN A 217 22.54 -21.47 -0.24
CA ASN A 217 22.72 -22.19 -1.50
C ASN A 217 23.76 -21.52 -2.42
N THR A 218 24.04 -20.22 -2.24
CA THR A 218 25.11 -19.52 -2.97
C THR A 218 26.44 -19.52 -2.21
N SER A 219 26.45 -19.76 -0.90
CA SER A 219 27.68 -19.80 -0.08
C SER A 219 28.22 -21.20 0.16
N ALA A 220 27.61 -22.25 -0.40
CA ALA A 220 28.16 -23.61 -0.35
C ALA A 220 29.46 -23.79 -1.16
N ASP A 221 29.80 -22.83 -2.04
CA ASP A 221 31.00 -22.88 -2.88
C ASP A 221 32.20 -22.07 -2.35
N ILE A 222 32.13 -21.41 -1.18
CA ILE A 222 33.30 -20.70 -0.63
C ILE A 222 33.48 -21.00 0.86
N ASN A 223 34.32 -22.01 1.10
CA ASN A 223 35.24 -22.22 2.22
C ASN A 223 34.79 -21.98 3.69
N LEU A 224 34.92 -23.08 4.43
CA LEU A 224 34.97 -23.24 5.89
C LEU A 224 35.77 -22.14 6.63
N ASN A 225 35.10 -21.40 7.53
CA ASN A 225 35.46 -21.27 8.96
C ASN A 225 34.61 -20.19 9.65
N GLY A 226 33.87 -20.57 10.71
CA GLY A 226 33.11 -19.61 11.52
C GLY A 226 32.13 -20.19 12.53
N CYS A 227 32.53 -21.20 13.30
CA CYS A 227 31.68 -21.98 14.22
C CYS A 227 31.25 -21.26 15.54
N ASN A 228 31.25 -19.92 15.60
CA ASN A 228 31.10 -19.22 16.89
C ASN A 228 29.72 -18.59 17.16
N LYS A 229 28.84 -18.41 16.17
CA LYS A 229 27.51 -17.79 16.39
C LYS A 229 26.43 -18.77 16.90
N LYS A 230 26.46 -20.04 16.45
CA LYS A 230 25.48 -21.06 16.86
C LYS A 230 25.62 -21.51 18.32
N LYS A 231 26.84 -21.48 18.88
CA LYS A 231 27.05 -21.78 20.31
C LYS A 231 26.45 -20.68 21.19
N LYS A 232 26.65 -19.40 20.86
CA LYS A 232 26.17 -18.27 21.66
C LYS A 232 24.63 -18.18 21.72
N LEU A 233 23.93 -18.56 20.65
CA LEU A 233 22.46 -18.62 20.63
C LEU A 233 21.91 -19.77 21.49
N LYS A 234 22.56 -20.94 21.46
CA LYS A 234 22.16 -22.08 22.30
C LYS A 234 22.41 -21.85 23.80
N THR A 235 23.43 -21.07 24.17
CA THR A 235 23.66 -20.70 25.58
C THR A 235 22.57 -19.74 26.08
N LEU A 236 22.21 -18.74 25.27
CA LEU A 236 21.14 -17.78 25.60
C LEU A 236 19.75 -18.43 25.65
N GLU A 237 19.49 -19.42 24.80
CA GLU A 237 18.25 -20.21 24.84
C GLU A 237 18.15 -21.11 26.09
N ARG A 238 19.28 -21.62 26.60
CA ARG A 238 19.32 -22.39 27.86
C ARG A 238 19.14 -21.49 29.08
N GLU A 239 19.81 -20.34 29.13
CA GLU A 239 19.63 -19.34 30.20
C GLU A 239 18.19 -18.80 30.26
N ALA A 240 17.55 -18.59 29.10
CA ALA A 240 16.15 -18.20 29.02
C ALA A 240 15.17 -19.31 29.47
N ALA A 241 15.54 -20.58 29.32
CA ALA A 241 14.73 -21.72 29.76
C ALA A 241 14.86 -21.99 31.27
N GLU A 242 16.04 -21.77 31.86
CA GLU A 242 16.25 -21.89 33.30
C GLU A 242 15.55 -20.77 34.08
N ASN A 243 15.59 -19.54 33.57
CA ASN A 243 14.88 -18.40 34.18
C ASN A 243 13.34 -18.55 34.17
N LYS A 244 12.78 -19.36 33.26
CA LYS A 244 11.34 -19.70 33.26
C LYS A 244 10.94 -20.73 34.31
N LYS A 245 11.87 -21.50 34.86
CA LYS A 245 11.59 -22.49 35.92
C LYS A 245 11.55 -21.89 37.32
N PHE A 246 12.14 -20.72 37.54
CA PHE A 246 12.18 -20.04 38.85
C PHE A 246 11.03 -19.05 39.10
N VAL A 247 10.15 -18.81 38.13
CA VAL A 247 9.03 -17.85 38.22
C VAL A 247 7.67 -18.58 38.24
N ARG A 248 7.60 -19.75 38.89
CA ARG A 248 6.34 -20.41 39.25
C ARG A 248 6.27 -20.66 40.74
#